data_AF-A0A9W7YK27-F1
#
_entry.id   AF-A0A9W7YK27-F1
#
_cell.length_a   1.000
_cell.length_b   1.000
_cell.length_c   1.000
_cell.angle_alpha   90.00
_cell.angle_beta   90.00
_cell.angle_gamma   90.00
#
_symmetry.space_group_name_H-M   'P 1'
#
loop_
_entity.id
_entity.type
_entity.pdbx_description
1 polymer ?
#
loop_
_entity_poly.entity_id
_entity_poly.type
_entity_poly.pdbx_seq_one_letter_code
_entity_poly.pdbx_strand_id
1 'polypeptide(L)'
;MLCLGLFLCVGSLSYLTFGDRVEAVVLLNLPNTSAWTLLVQILYSVAILFSMPLQLFPAVRIMEAMMFVRSGRDFKSIKWQKNVFRTLCVLLIAMCAIFGADQLDNVVALVGSFCLVPLSFIYPASMHLRAVAQTRRTRIKDSLLIGIGVVAMAYVTYISVITWGTSDPPINVCTPGP
;
A
#
# COMPACT_ATOMS: atom_id res chain seq x y z
N MET A 1 -6.41 20.05 0.35
CA MET A 1 -6.06 20.69 -0.94
C MET A 1 -4.56 20.70 -1.21
N LEU A 2 -3.70 21.04 -0.24
CA LEU A 2 -2.24 21.02 -0.43
C LEU A 2 -1.71 19.66 -0.96
N CYS A 3 -2.09 18.54 -0.34
CA CYS A 3 -1.61 17.21 -0.77
C CYS A 3 -2.03 16.87 -2.20
N LEU A 4 -3.26 17.21 -2.58
CA LEU A 4 -3.76 16.98 -3.94
C LEU A 4 -2.97 17.80 -4.96
N GLY A 5 -2.70 19.08 -4.67
CA GLY A 5 -1.87 19.93 -5.52
C GLY A 5 -0.46 19.37 -5.68
N LEU A 6 0.18 18.95 -4.58
CA LEU A 6 1.52 18.35 -4.64
C LEU A 6 1.56 17.06 -5.46
N PHE A 7 0.61 16.15 -5.27
CA PHE A 7 0.55 14.91 -6.05
C PHE A 7 0.30 15.17 -7.54
N LEU A 8 -0.59 16.10 -7.87
CA LEU A 8 -0.86 16.46 -9.27
C LEU A 8 0.36 17.09 -9.94
N CYS A 9 1.06 18.01 -9.26
CA CYS A 9 2.25 18.66 -9.80
C CYS A 9 3.43 17.70 -9.97
N VAL A 10 3.72 16.87 -8.96
CA VAL A 10 4.83 15.92 -9.02
C VAL A 10 4.52 14.81 -10.04
N GLY A 11 3.29 14.31 -10.07
CA GLY A 11 2.86 13.29 -11.03
C GLY A 11 2.91 13.77 -12.48
N SER A 12 2.39 14.98 -12.75
CA SER A 12 2.42 15.55 -14.10
C SER A 12 3.86 15.83 -14.58
N LEU A 13 4.70 16.39 -13.70
CA LEU A 13 6.10 16.66 -14.04
C LEU A 13 6.87 15.38 -14.33
N SER A 14 6.67 14.33 -13.53
CA SER A 14 7.34 13.03 -13.70
C SER A 14 6.95 12.36 -15.03
N TYR A 15 5.68 12.43 -15.41
CA TYR A 15 5.22 11.90 -16.70
C TYR A 15 5.77 12.70 -17.89
N LEU A 16 5.85 14.04 -17.78
CA LEU A 16 6.44 14.88 -18.82
C LEU A 16 7.95 14.64 -19.02
N THR A 17 8.69 14.28 -17.98
CA THR A 17 10.14 14.08 -18.07
C THR A 17 10.54 12.68 -18.54
N PHE A 18 9.80 11.64 -18.13
CA PHE A 18 10.14 10.23 -18.44
C PHE A 18 9.28 9.64 -19.57
N GLY A 19 8.23 10.33 -20.00
CA GLY A 19 7.37 9.90 -21.10
C GLY A 19 6.53 8.67 -20.74
N ASP A 20 6.28 7.81 -21.73
CA ASP A 20 5.32 6.69 -21.60
C ASP A 20 5.83 5.50 -20.76
N ARG A 21 7.12 5.44 -20.39
CA ARG A 21 7.68 4.34 -19.60
C ARG A 21 8.13 4.82 -18.21
N VAL A 22 7.17 4.95 -17.30
CA VAL A 22 7.42 5.34 -15.90
C VAL A 22 7.21 4.15 -14.98
N GLU A 23 8.28 3.69 -14.34
CA GLU A 23 8.18 2.73 -13.24
C GLU A 23 7.35 3.25 -12.05
N ALA A 24 6.72 2.31 -11.33
CA ALA A 24 5.93 2.57 -10.12
C ALA A 24 6.68 3.42 -9.08
N VAL A 25 7.99 3.21 -9.00
CA VAL A 25 8.92 4.03 -8.21
C VAL A 25 9.73 4.89 -9.19
N VAL A 26 9.35 6.18 -9.30
CA VAL A 26 9.97 7.14 -10.24
C VAL A 26 11.51 7.19 -10.11
N LEU A 27 12.03 6.99 -8.90
CA LEU A 27 13.46 7.01 -8.60
C LEU A 27 14.26 5.92 -9.32
N LEU A 28 13.61 4.82 -9.75
CA LEU A 28 14.24 3.77 -10.55
C LEU A 28 14.50 4.21 -12.00
N ASN A 29 13.77 5.23 -12.49
CA ASN A 29 14.00 5.81 -13.83
C ASN A 29 15.15 6.84 -13.87
N LEU A 30 15.70 7.24 -12.72
CA LEU A 30 16.79 8.22 -12.69
C LEU A 30 18.14 7.56 -13.04
N PRO A 31 18.93 8.14 -13.96
CA PRO A 31 20.27 7.64 -14.24
C PRO A 31 21.19 7.89 -13.04
N ASN A 32 21.87 6.84 -12.57
CA ASN A 32 22.74 6.85 -11.39
C ASN A 32 24.12 7.51 -11.61
N THR A 33 24.29 8.28 -12.69
CA THR A 33 25.59 8.83 -13.09
C THR A 33 25.97 10.12 -12.37
N SER A 34 25.03 10.80 -11.74
CA SER A 34 25.26 12.09 -11.06
C SER A 34 25.15 11.97 -9.54
N ALA A 35 26.00 12.71 -8.81
CA ALA A 35 26.01 12.68 -7.34
C ALA A 35 24.65 13.06 -6.71
N TRP A 36 23.87 13.93 -7.37
CA TRP A 36 22.56 14.38 -6.89
C TRP A 36 21.48 13.29 -6.94
N THR A 37 21.45 12.50 -8.02
CA THR A 37 20.46 11.41 -8.19
C THR A 37 20.72 10.28 -7.20
N LEU A 38 22.00 9.93 -7.02
CA LEU A 38 22.45 8.97 -6.01
C LEU A 38 22.09 9.42 -4.58
N LEU A 39 22.27 10.71 -4.26
CA LEU A 39 21.90 11.26 -2.95
C LEU A 39 20.40 11.07 -2.66
N VAL A 40 19.53 11.36 -3.63
CA VAL A 40 18.08 11.22 -3.46
C VAL A 40 17.69 9.75 -3.27
N GLN A 41 18.30 8.82 -4.01
CA GLN A 41 18.03 7.38 -3.85
C GLN A 41 18.52 6.83 -2.50
N ILE A 42 19.70 7.26 -2.03
CA ILE A 42 20.21 6.91 -0.70
C ILE A 42 19.25 7.44 0.37
N LEU A 43 18.86 8.72 0.27
CA LEU A 43 17.95 9.34 1.22
C LEU A 43 16.58 8.62 1.24
N TYR A 44 16.06 8.24 0.08
CA TYR A 44 14.83 7.46 -0.05
C TYR A 44 14.93 6.09 0.62
N SER A 45 16.04 5.38 0.39
CA SER A 45 16.28 4.06 0.98
C SER A 45 16.38 4.14 2.51
N VAL A 46 17.09 5.13 3.04
CA VAL A 46 17.16 5.42 4.48
C VAL A 46 15.78 5.76 5.05
N ALA A 47 15.00 6.57 4.33
CA ALA A 47 13.64 6.94 4.74
C ALA A 47 12.71 5.72 4.84
N ILE A 48 12.74 4.81 3.86
CA ILE A 48 11.95 3.56 3.91
C ILE A 48 12.42 2.67 5.06
N LEU A 49 13.74 2.51 5.23
CA LEU A 49 14.32 1.68 6.28
C LEU A 49 13.84 2.11 7.68
N PHE A 50 13.67 3.42 7.89
CA PHE A 50 13.13 3.96 9.14
C PHE A 50 11.60 3.91 9.21
N SER A 51 10.90 4.08 8.08
CA SER A 51 9.43 4.13 8.04
C SER A 51 8.78 2.77 8.25
N MET A 52 9.32 1.71 7.66
CA MET A 52 8.72 0.37 7.73
C MET A 52 8.65 -0.18 9.16
N PRO A 53 9.71 -0.11 10.00
CA PRO A 53 9.63 -0.51 11.40
C PRO A 53 8.59 0.28 12.21
N LEU A 54 8.48 1.59 11.95
CA LEU A 54 7.53 2.47 12.64
C LEU A 54 6.08 2.16 12.27
N GLN A 55 5.81 1.84 11.00
CA GLN A 55 4.48 1.43 10.53
C GLN A 55 4.10 0.03 10.99
N LEU A 56 5.07 -0.87 11.15
CA LEU A 56 4.83 -2.22 11.63
C LEU A 56 4.43 -2.27 13.12
N PHE A 57 4.90 -1.30 13.93
CA PHE A 57 4.56 -1.24 15.36
C PHE A 57 3.04 -1.19 15.64
N PRO A 58 2.26 -0.23 15.10
CA PRO A 58 0.81 -0.21 15.31
C PRO A 58 0.12 -1.42 14.70
N ALA A 59 0.58 -1.90 13.53
CA ALA A 59 0.01 -3.09 12.89
C ALA A 59 0.13 -4.33 13.78
N VAL A 60 1.31 -4.60 14.34
CA VAL A 60 1.55 -5.74 15.25
C VAL A 60 0.75 -5.60 16.53
N ARG A 61 0.63 -4.39 17.09
CA ARG A 61 -0.18 -4.15 18.29
C ARG A 61 -1.67 -4.43 18.07
N ILE A 62 -2.22 -4.02 16.93
CA ILE A 62 -3.62 -4.29 16.57
C ILE A 62 -3.83 -5.78 16.36
N MET A 63 -2.95 -6.46 15.63
CA MET A 63 -3.04 -7.89 15.41
C MET A 63 -2.88 -8.70 16.72
N GLU A 64 -1.96 -8.31 17.61
CA GLU A 64 -1.80 -8.93 18.94
C GLU A 64 -3.08 -8.78 19.77
N ALA A 65 -3.71 -7.60 19.75
CA ALA A 65 -4.96 -7.34 20.47
C ALA A 65 -6.15 -8.15 19.91
N MET A 66 -6.20 -8.36 18.59
CA MET A 66 -7.24 -9.17 17.94
C MET A 66 -7.11 -10.67 18.27
N MET A 67 -5.89 -11.20 18.32
CA MET A 67 -5.67 -12.63 18.55
C MET A 67 -5.58 -13.03 20.03
N PHE A 68 -5.07 -12.15 20.90
CA PHE A 68 -4.83 -12.45 22.32
C PHE A 68 -5.65 -11.54 23.23
N VAL A 69 -6.95 -11.84 23.36
CA VAL A 69 -7.90 -11.10 24.24
C VAL A 69 -7.66 -11.35 25.74
N ARG A 70 -6.71 -12.23 26.11
CA ARG A 70 -6.34 -12.51 27.51
C ARG A 70 -4.85 -12.79 27.64
N SER A 71 -4.09 -11.81 28.11
CA SER A 71 -2.66 -11.97 28.40
C SER A 71 -2.49 -12.55 29.81
N GLY A 72 -2.46 -13.88 29.93
CA GLY A 72 -2.00 -14.57 31.15
C GLY A 72 -0.54 -14.20 31.43
N ARG A 73 -0.26 -13.63 32.60
CA ARG A 73 0.97 -12.88 32.90
C ARG A 73 2.25 -13.73 33.04
N ASP A 74 2.14 -15.06 33.21
CA ASP A 74 3.27 -15.86 33.72
C ASP A 74 3.82 -16.98 32.81
N PHE A 75 3.20 -17.31 31.67
CA PHE A 75 3.70 -18.41 30.84
C PHE A 75 4.73 -17.94 29.79
N LYS A 76 5.97 -18.48 29.85
CA LYS A 76 7.02 -18.36 28.81
C LYS A 76 6.51 -18.67 27.40
N SER A 77 5.55 -19.59 27.29
CA SER A 77 4.89 -19.98 26.03
C SER A 77 4.14 -18.82 25.36
N ILE A 78 3.46 -17.96 26.13
CA ILE A 78 2.74 -16.78 25.61
C ILE A 78 3.72 -15.72 25.10
N LYS A 79 4.88 -15.56 25.75
CA LYS A 79 5.95 -14.64 25.28
C LYS A 79 6.56 -15.12 23.96
N TRP A 80 6.78 -16.43 23.83
CA TRP A 80 7.25 -17.03 22.58
C TRP A 80 6.22 -16.93 21.45
N GLN A 81 4.94 -17.18 21.73
CA GLN A 81 3.87 -17.01 20.74
C GLN A 81 3.78 -15.58 20.20
N LYS A 82 3.96 -14.57 21.05
CA LYS A 82 4.01 -13.15 20.64
C LYS A 82 5.21 -12.84 19.75
N ASN A 83 6.38 -13.38 20.06
CA ASN A 83 7.57 -13.21 19.25
C ASN A 83 7.45 -13.94 17.91
N VAL A 84 7.00 -15.19 17.93
CA VAL A 84 6.75 -16.01 16.72
C VAL A 84 5.76 -15.31 15.79
N PHE A 85 4.67 -14.76 16.33
CA PHE A 85 3.71 -14.03 15.51
C PHE A 85 4.34 -12.79 14.85
N ARG A 86 5.14 -12.01 15.60
CA ARG A 86 5.84 -10.85 15.04
C ARG A 86 6.82 -11.27 13.94
N THR A 87 7.59 -12.33 14.16
CA THR A 87 8.53 -12.87 13.16
C THR A 87 7.80 -13.38 11.93
N LEU A 88 6.66 -14.05 12.09
CA LEU A 88 5.81 -14.52 11.00
C LEU A 88 5.28 -13.34 10.15
N CYS A 89 4.75 -12.29 10.77
CA CYS A 89 4.26 -11.11 10.05
C CYS A 89 5.36 -10.45 9.21
N VAL A 90 6.57 -10.30 9.77
CA VAL A 90 7.72 -9.74 9.03
C VAL A 90 8.13 -10.66 7.88
N LEU A 91 8.17 -11.98 8.11
CA LEU A 91 8.47 -12.96 7.06
C LEU A 91 7.45 -12.92 5.92
N LEU A 92 6.15 -12.81 6.22
CA LEU A 92 5.11 -12.68 5.20
C LEU A 92 5.31 -11.42 4.36
N ILE A 93 5.59 -10.26 4.98
CA ILE A 93 5.87 -9.01 4.27
C ILE A 93 7.13 -9.15 3.41
N ALA A 94 8.18 -9.78 3.93
CA ALA A 94 9.41 -10.03 3.17
C ALA A 94 9.18 -10.95 1.97
N MET A 95 8.38 -12.02 2.12
CA MET A 95 8.00 -12.88 1.00
C MET A 95 7.19 -12.10 -0.05
N CYS A 96 6.19 -11.32 0.36
CA CYS A 96 5.44 -10.47 -0.56
C CYS A 96 6.34 -9.46 -1.30
N ALA A 97 7.36 -8.92 -0.64
CA ALA A 97 8.33 -8.03 -1.27
C ALA A 97 9.18 -8.75 -2.32
N ILE A 98 9.64 -9.97 -2.05
CA ILE A 98 10.44 -10.76 -3.01
C ILE A 98 9.60 -11.14 -4.23
N PHE A 99 8.37 -11.62 -4.03
CA PHE A 99 7.48 -12.01 -5.13
C PHE A 99 6.90 -10.81 -5.89
N GLY A 100 6.77 -9.66 -5.23
CA GLY A 100 6.16 -8.45 -5.77
C GLY A 100 7.14 -7.43 -6.33
N ALA A 101 8.45 -7.65 -6.19
CA ALA A 101 9.48 -6.67 -6.58
C ALA A 101 9.43 -6.30 -8.06
N ASP A 102 9.10 -7.27 -8.92
CA ASP A 102 9.06 -7.06 -10.38
C ASP A 102 7.84 -6.24 -10.83
N GLN A 103 6.76 -6.19 -10.04
CA GLN A 103 5.49 -5.54 -10.38
C GLN A 103 4.88 -4.81 -9.16
N LEU A 104 5.65 -3.87 -8.61
CA LEU A 104 5.26 -3.13 -7.40
C LEU A 104 3.91 -2.39 -7.56
N ASP A 105 3.61 -1.85 -8.75
CA ASP A 105 2.34 -1.16 -9.01
C ASP A 105 1.13 -2.09 -8.84
N ASN A 106 1.17 -3.27 -9.47
CA ASN A 106 0.09 -4.25 -9.38
C ASN A 106 -0.14 -4.72 -7.93
N VAL A 107 0.94 -4.92 -7.15
CA VAL A 107 0.84 -5.31 -5.74
C VAL A 107 0.21 -4.19 -4.89
N VAL A 108 0.64 -2.94 -5.09
CA VAL A 108 0.08 -1.78 -4.37
C VAL A 108 -1.40 -1.57 -4.73
N ALA A 109 -1.75 -1.69 -6.01
CA ALA A 109 -3.14 -1.58 -6.48
C ALA A 109 -4.03 -2.68 -5.89
N LEU A 110 -3.53 -3.93 -5.86
CA LEU A 110 -4.23 -5.05 -5.26
C LEU A 110 -4.47 -4.83 -3.76
N VAL A 111 -3.42 -4.51 -2.99
CA VAL A 111 -3.51 -4.23 -1.55
C VAL A 111 -4.45 -3.05 -1.29
N GLY A 112 -4.40 -2.01 -2.11
CA GLY A 112 -5.32 -0.87 -2.06
C GLY A 112 -6.78 -1.27 -2.26
N SER A 113 -7.08 -2.07 -3.29
CA SER A 113 -8.44 -2.52 -3.56
C SER A 113 -9.03 -3.38 -2.45
N PHE A 114 -8.24 -4.28 -1.85
CA PHE A 114 -8.72 -5.19 -0.80
C PHE A 114 -8.76 -4.56 0.59
N CYS A 115 -7.80 -3.69 0.93
CA CYS A 115 -7.67 -3.16 2.28
C CYS A 115 -8.13 -1.70 2.39
N LEU A 116 -7.73 -0.84 1.46
CA LEU A 116 -7.99 0.61 1.56
C LEU A 116 -9.42 0.96 1.17
N VAL A 117 -9.96 0.41 0.08
CA VAL A 117 -11.31 0.73 -0.41
C VAL A 117 -12.39 0.36 0.63
N PRO A 118 -12.38 -0.84 1.24
CA PRO A 118 -13.35 -1.15 2.29
C PRO A 118 -13.16 -0.27 3.53
N LEU A 119 -11.92 0.01 3.91
CA LEU A 119 -11.62 0.79 5.12
C LEU A 119 -12.03 2.27 4.97
N SER A 120 -11.87 2.87 3.79
CA SER A 120 -12.15 4.28 3.53
C SER A 120 -13.60 4.56 3.15
N PHE A 121 -14.26 3.66 2.41
CA PHE A 121 -15.63 3.88 1.92
C PHE A 121 -16.68 3.04 2.66
N ILE A 122 -16.43 1.74 2.85
CA ILE A 122 -17.45 0.80 3.37
C ILE A 122 -17.57 0.91 4.89
N TYR A 123 -16.44 0.89 5.61
CA TYR A 123 -16.42 0.90 7.07
C TYR A 123 -17.09 2.16 7.67
N PRO A 124 -16.74 3.40 7.29
CA PRO A 124 -17.39 4.59 7.85
C PRO A 124 -18.87 4.70 7.46
N ALA A 125 -19.24 4.33 6.22
CA ALA A 125 -20.64 4.32 5.79
C ALA A 125 -21.47 3.31 6.59
N SER A 126 -20.93 2.12 6.85
CA SER A 126 -21.62 1.09 7.64
C SER A 126 -21.82 1.51 9.10
N MET A 127 -20.84 2.20 9.69
CA MET A 127 -20.95 2.76 11.05
C MET A 127 -21.98 3.89 11.11
N HIS A 128 -22.01 4.78 10.10
CA HIS A 128 -23.01 5.85 10.02
C HIS A 128 -24.44 5.30 9.88
N LEU A 129 -24.62 4.26 9.04
CA LEU A 129 -25.90 3.60 8.80
C LEU A 129 -26.47 2.97 10.09
N ARG A 130 -25.60 2.41 10.94
CA ARG A 130 -25.99 1.75 12.19
C ARG A 130 -26.18 2.72 13.36
N ALA A 131 -25.43 3.82 13.40
CA ALA A 131 -25.42 4.73 14.55
C ALA A 131 -26.37 5.93 14.43
N VAL A 132 -26.59 6.48 13.21
CA VAL A 132 -27.19 7.82 13.05
C VAL A 132 -28.33 7.87 12.01
N ALA A 133 -28.53 6.82 11.20
CA ALA A 133 -29.49 6.87 10.10
C ALA A 133 -30.96 6.89 10.54
N GLN A 134 -31.51 8.09 10.75
CA GLN A 134 -32.93 8.33 11.03
C GLN A 134 -33.76 8.57 9.75
N THR A 135 -33.13 9.04 8.66
CA THR A 135 -33.82 9.51 7.43
C THR A 135 -33.53 8.63 6.21
N ARG A 136 -34.58 8.32 5.42
CA ARG A 136 -34.49 7.47 4.20
C ARG A 136 -33.47 7.96 3.17
N ARG A 137 -33.31 9.29 3.02
CA ARG A 137 -32.34 9.89 2.09
C ARG A 137 -30.88 9.64 2.49
N THR A 138 -30.57 9.71 3.78
CA THR A 138 -29.22 9.43 4.30
C THR A 138 -28.87 7.97 4.07
N ARG A 139 -29.81 7.05 4.36
CA ARG A 139 -29.64 5.61 4.15
C ARG A 139 -29.37 5.24 2.69
N ILE A 140 -30.03 5.91 1.75
CA ILE A 140 -29.80 5.72 0.30
C ILE A 140 -28.40 6.20 -0.10
N LYS A 141 -27.97 7.38 0.40
CA LYS A 141 -26.63 7.91 0.10
C LYS A 141 -25.51 7.02 0.64
N ASP A 142 -25.65 6.51 1.86
CA ASP A 142 -24.67 5.59 2.45
C ASP A 142 -24.62 4.25 1.70
N SER A 143 -25.79 3.71 1.35
CA SER A 143 -25.87 2.48 0.55
C SER A 143 -25.28 2.64 -0.85
N LEU A 144 -25.42 3.82 -1.45
CA LEU A 144 -24.81 4.14 -2.75
C LEU A 144 -23.29 4.27 -2.63
N LEU A 145 -22.77 4.85 -1.55
CA LEU A 145 -21.32 4.92 -1.29
C LEU A 145 -20.70 3.52 -1.13
N ILE A 146 -21.38 2.63 -0.40
CA ILE A 146 -20.97 1.23 -0.26
C ILE A 146 -20.97 0.52 -1.63
N GLY A 147 -22.03 0.72 -2.42
CA GLY A 147 -22.14 0.14 -3.77
C GLY A 147 -21.00 0.59 -4.70
N ILE A 148 -20.71 1.90 -4.74
CA ILE A 148 -19.59 2.44 -5.52
C ILE A 148 -18.26 1.84 -5.06
N GLY A 149 -18.04 1.72 -3.74
CA GLY A 149 -16.83 1.11 -3.19
C GLY A 149 -16.64 -0.34 -3.64
N VAL A 150 -17.72 -1.15 -3.64
CA VAL A 150 -17.66 -2.55 -4.09
C VAL A 150 -17.37 -2.64 -5.59
N VAL A 151 -17.98 -1.79 -6.41
CA VAL A 151 -17.71 -1.75 -7.86
C VAL A 151 -16.26 -1.34 -8.13
N ALA A 152 -15.76 -0.31 -7.42
CA ALA A 152 -14.38 0.13 -7.54
C ALA A 152 -13.39 -0.97 -7.12
N MET A 153 -13.67 -1.69 -6.03
CA MET A 153 -12.87 -2.84 -5.59
C MET A 153 -12.81 -3.91 -6.68
N ALA A 154 -13.96 -4.35 -7.20
CA ALA A 154 -14.01 -5.37 -8.25
C ALA A 154 -13.26 -4.92 -9.53
N TYR A 155 -13.42 -3.67 -9.93
CA TYR A 155 -12.76 -3.10 -11.10
C TYR A 155 -11.23 -3.07 -10.95
N VAL A 156 -10.72 -2.53 -9.84
CA VAL A 156 -9.27 -2.44 -9.61
C VAL A 156 -8.66 -3.84 -9.48
N THR A 157 -9.30 -4.75 -8.75
CA THR A 157 -8.82 -6.14 -8.66
C THR A 157 -8.79 -6.81 -10.03
N TYR A 158 -9.82 -6.62 -10.86
CA TYR A 158 -9.85 -7.17 -12.22
C TYR A 158 -8.67 -6.68 -13.06
N ILE A 159 -8.43 -5.37 -13.08
CA ILE A 159 -7.30 -4.78 -13.82
C ILE A 159 -5.96 -5.27 -13.29
N SER A 160 -5.76 -5.31 -11.97
CA SER A 160 -4.50 -5.78 -11.37
C SER A 160 -4.20 -7.25 -11.69
N VAL A 161 -5.23 -8.09 -11.83
CA VAL A 161 -5.05 -9.53 -12.16
C VAL A 161 -4.70 -9.72 -13.64
N ILE A 162 -5.36 -9.02 -14.56
CA ILE A 162 -5.08 -9.19 -16.00
C ILE A 162 -3.74 -8.57 -16.43
N THR A 163 -3.32 -7.50 -15.75
CA THR A 163 -2.05 -6.82 -16.04
C THR A 163 -0.86 -7.55 -15.43
N TRP A 164 -1.11 -8.50 -14.53
CA TRP A 164 -0.06 -9.30 -13.90
C TRP A 164 0.70 -10.12 -14.94
N GLY A 165 2.02 -9.93 -15.03
CA GLY A 165 2.88 -10.63 -15.98
C GLY A 165 2.81 -10.17 -17.44
N THR A 166 1.93 -9.23 -17.79
CA THR A 166 1.90 -8.57 -19.12
C THR A 166 2.68 -7.25 -19.12
N SER A 167 3.20 -6.84 -17.96
CA SER A 167 3.99 -5.62 -17.80
C SER A 167 5.35 -5.76 -18.49
N ASP A 168 5.78 -4.71 -19.20
CA ASP A 168 7.13 -4.64 -19.75
C ASP A 168 8.17 -4.88 -18.63
N PRO A 169 9.27 -5.61 -18.90
CA PRO A 169 10.32 -5.81 -17.91
C PRO A 169 10.94 -4.46 -17.49
N PRO A 170 11.40 -4.33 -16.24
CA PRO A 170 11.91 -3.07 -15.74
C PRO A 170 13.10 -2.57 -16.55
N ILE A 171 13.17 -1.26 -16.72
CA ILE A 171 14.23 -0.56 -17.45
C ILE A 171 15.63 -1.01 -17.01
N ASN A 172 16.40 -1.54 -17.96
CA ASN A 172 17.74 -2.06 -17.71
C ASN A 172 18.76 -0.91 -17.65
N VAL A 173 19.04 -0.43 -16.45
CA VAL A 173 19.96 0.71 -16.18
C VAL A 173 21.43 0.42 -16.55
N CYS A 174 21.77 -0.84 -16.86
CA CYS A 174 23.13 -1.29 -17.16
C CYS A 174 23.51 -1.20 -18.64
N THR A 175 22.56 -0.97 -19.55
CA THR A 175 22.86 -0.70 -20.96
C THR A 175 22.94 0.81 -21.16
N PRO A 176 24.05 1.37 -21.67
CA PRO A 176 24.05 2.75 -22.11
C PRO A 176 23.00 2.86 -23.22
N GLY A 177 21.98 3.69 -23.00
CA GLY A 177 21.05 4.05 -24.05
C GLY A 177 21.78 4.73 -25.21
N PRO A 178 21.26 4.64 -26.45
CA PRO A 178 21.79 5.40 -27.58
C PRO A 178 21.73 6.92 -27.35
#